data_AF-A0A2G6RBZ9-F1
#
_entry.id   AF-A0A2G6RBZ9-F1
#
_cell.length_a   1.000
_cell.length_b   1.000
_cell.length_c   1.000
_cell.angle_alpha   90.00
_cell.angle_beta   90.00
_cell.angle_gamma   90.00
#
_symmetry.space_group_name_H-M   'P 1'
#
loop_
_entity.id
_entity.type
_entity.pdbx_description
1 polymer ?
#
loop_
_entity_poly.entity_id
_entity_poly.type
_entity_poly.pdbx_seq_one_letter_code
_entity_poly.pdbx_strand_id
1 'polypeptide(L)'
;MGVGTISSCTSGGSGGSASASDCNWPKRKLNLPPLLDTVPEGTVLKAGVIGCGGRGSGAALNFLDAGGDTVTIIALGDVFQDRVDDLKDKLKEQRNLEIPAEKCFVGFDAYEKVLDAGVDVVILATPPKFRPDQFEAAVKARKHVFMEKPVAVDPVGIRQVIAAAKMADSLGLKVVTGTQRRHQHKYINILKELNNNAIGKIQTAEVYWNQGQLWYRKNQPTWSEMEFMLRDWVNWCWLSGDHIVEQHVHNIDVANWFIGAHPVKALGFGSRQRRVTGDQYDNFAIDFVYEDGMHILSMCRQINGCTNGVKETFYGTKGHSFTSQGGVASISDNNGNVLFTFEDHNTSPYVQEHKDLITAIRKNLPMNEAEQTAISVMTAIMGRISAYTGKEVTWEEMMNSDLKLGPDTYIMGNIGFIKNAKVPVPGTEGK
;
A
#
# COMPACT_ATOMS: atom_id res chain seq x y z
N MET A 1 18.61 -5.42 25.93
CA MET A 1 18.95 -4.72 27.19
C MET A 1 18.77 -3.23 26.94
N GLY A 2 17.93 -2.44 27.61
CA GLY A 2 17.01 -2.69 28.70
C GLY A 2 15.67 -2.00 28.45
N VAL A 3 14.62 -2.54 29.09
CA VAL A 3 13.26 -2.03 29.06
C VAL A 3 13.16 -0.94 30.12
N GLY A 4 13.10 0.32 29.69
CA GLY A 4 12.88 1.45 30.60
C GLY A 4 11.39 1.64 30.86
N THR A 5 10.85 0.91 31.83
CA THR A 5 9.59 1.29 32.49
C THR A 5 9.86 2.46 33.42
N ILE A 6 9.01 3.49 33.34
CA ILE A 6 9.09 4.71 34.15
C ILE A 6 9.00 4.33 35.64
N SER A 7 10.04 4.67 36.40
CA SER A 7 10.13 4.52 37.84
C SER A 7 9.21 5.55 38.52
N SER A 8 8.26 5.08 39.33
CA SER A 8 7.43 5.91 40.20
C SER A 8 8.07 6.01 41.58
N CYS A 9 8.24 7.22 42.10
CA CYS A 9 8.66 7.45 43.47
C CYS A 9 7.49 7.20 44.42
N THR A 10 7.63 6.23 45.31
CA THR A 10 6.69 5.91 46.39
C THR A 10 6.82 6.86 47.57
N SER A 11 5.68 7.39 48.02
CA SER A 11 5.37 7.61 49.44
C SER A 11 3.95 7.09 49.69
N GLY A 12 3.77 6.43 50.84
CA GLY A 12 2.75 5.41 51.07
C GLY A 12 1.31 5.90 51.19
N GLY A 13 0.39 5.04 50.75
CA GLY A 13 -1.06 5.18 50.92
C GLY A 13 -1.76 3.94 50.36
N SER A 14 -2.41 3.20 51.23
CA SER A 14 -3.02 1.87 51.04
C SER A 14 -4.06 1.78 49.91
N GLY A 15 -4.00 0.66 49.17
CA GLY A 15 -5.18 -0.08 48.72
C GLY A 15 -6.02 0.55 47.61
N GLY A 16 -5.54 0.47 46.37
CA GLY A 16 -6.36 0.65 45.18
C GLY A 16 -5.70 -0.06 44.02
N SER A 17 -6.27 -1.20 43.59
CA SER A 17 -5.95 -1.79 42.30
C SER A 17 -6.18 -0.73 41.23
N ALA A 18 -5.13 -0.28 40.54
CA ALA A 18 -5.28 0.54 39.35
C ALA A 18 -6.08 -0.29 38.34
N SER A 19 -7.39 -0.03 38.26
CA SER A 19 -8.26 -0.60 37.25
C SER A 19 -7.67 -0.29 35.89
N ALA A 20 -7.59 -1.30 35.02
CA ALA A 20 -7.46 -1.07 33.59
C ALA A 20 -8.41 0.07 33.22
N SER A 21 -7.90 1.14 32.61
CA SER A 21 -8.76 2.27 32.24
C SER A 21 -9.88 1.73 31.37
N ASP A 22 -11.11 1.80 31.87
CA ASP A 22 -12.30 1.30 31.16
C ASP A 22 -12.45 2.12 29.88
N CYS A 23 -11.93 1.60 28.77
CA CYS A 23 -12.21 2.14 27.45
C CYS A 23 -13.69 1.86 27.16
N ASN A 24 -14.50 2.90 26.96
CA ASN A 24 -15.88 2.77 26.48
C ASN A 24 -15.95 2.58 24.94
N TRP A 25 -14.88 2.08 24.33
CA TRP A 25 -14.81 1.65 22.93
C TRP A 25 -14.01 0.36 22.80
N PRO A 26 -14.28 -0.47 21.76
CA PRO A 26 -13.55 -1.71 21.54
C PRO A 26 -12.04 -1.47 21.36
N LYS A 27 -11.20 -2.27 22.03
CA LYS A 27 -9.76 -2.27 21.74
C LYS A 27 -9.52 -2.84 20.35
N ARG A 28 -8.59 -2.24 19.59
CA ARG A 28 -8.24 -2.71 18.24
C ARG A 28 -7.40 -3.98 18.33
N LYS A 29 -7.62 -4.92 17.43
CA LYS A 29 -6.73 -6.08 17.30
C LYS A 29 -5.42 -5.62 16.65
N LEU A 30 -4.32 -5.66 17.41
CA LEU A 30 -3.08 -5.02 16.98
C LEU A 30 -2.35 -5.79 15.87
N ASN A 31 -2.50 -7.12 15.75
CA ASN A 31 -1.93 -7.99 14.69
C ASN A 31 -0.58 -7.46 14.15
N LEU A 32 0.35 -7.14 15.04
CA LEU A 32 1.57 -6.44 14.66
C LEU A 32 2.53 -7.40 13.95
N PRO A 33 3.29 -6.90 12.97
CA PRO A 33 4.34 -7.70 12.37
C PRO A 33 5.47 -7.97 13.39
N PRO A 34 6.37 -8.94 13.10
CA PRO A 34 7.45 -9.32 14.00
C PRO A 34 8.41 -8.18 14.37
N LEU A 35 8.72 -7.28 13.43
CA LEU A 35 9.59 -6.11 13.62
C LEU A 35 10.99 -6.45 14.17
N LEU A 36 11.55 -7.58 13.69
CA LEU A 36 12.90 -7.96 14.09
C LEU A 36 13.93 -7.11 13.34
N ASP A 37 14.99 -6.72 14.05
CA ASP A 37 16.15 -6.03 13.45
C ASP A 37 16.91 -6.92 12.48
N THR A 38 16.89 -8.23 12.68
CA THR A 38 17.50 -9.22 11.80
C THR A 38 16.55 -10.40 11.60
N VAL A 39 16.61 -11.01 10.42
CA VAL A 39 15.82 -12.21 10.13
C VAL A 39 16.42 -13.43 10.85
N PRO A 40 15.60 -14.39 11.32
CA PRO A 40 16.09 -15.65 11.88
C PRO A 40 16.91 -16.43 10.85
N GLU A 41 17.87 -17.26 11.27
CA GLU A 41 18.58 -18.16 10.35
C GLU A 41 17.64 -19.15 9.66
N GLY A 42 18.03 -19.64 8.48
CA GLY A 42 17.24 -20.62 7.72
C GLY A 42 17.87 -20.92 6.35
N THR A 43 17.24 -21.82 5.61
CA THR A 43 17.65 -22.11 4.22
C THR A 43 17.54 -20.86 3.36
N VAL A 44 18.39 -20.79 2.33
CA VAL A 44 18.39 -19.67 1.38
C VAL A 44 17.04 -19.61 0.67
N LEU A 45 16.33 -18.50 0.82
CA LEU A 45 15.06 -18.27 0.09
C LEU A 45 15.37 -17.66 -1.28
N LYS A 46 14.81 -18.27 -2.32
CA LYS A 46 14.98 -17.86 -3.71
C LYS A 46 13.78 -17.04 -4.16
N ALA A 47 14.00 -15.79 -4.55
CA ALA A 47 12.95 -14.91 -5.03
C ALA A 47 12.98 -14.71 -6.55
N GLY A 48 11.80 -14.53 -7.13
CA GLY A 48 11.61 -14.00 -8.47
C GLY A 48 11.02 -12.61 -8.45
N VAL A 49 11.37 -11.75 -9.42
CA VAL A 49 10.84 -10.39 -9.55
C VAL A 49 9.96 -10.31 -10.79
N ILE A 50 8.70 -9.89 -10.61
CA ILE A 50 7.74 -9.64 -11.69
C ILE A 50 7.45 -8.14 -11.71
N GLY A 51 7.87 -7.47 -12.77
CA GLY A 51 7.95 -6.01 -12.88
C GLY A 51 9.33 -5.51 -12.46
N CYS A 52 10.22 -5.32 -13.43
CA CYS A 52 11.62 -4.93 -13.26
C CYS A 52 11.84 -3.41 -13.35
N GLY A 53 10.76 -2.62 -13.32
CA GLY A 53 10.85 -1.15 -13.22
C GLY A 53 11.38 -0.66 -11.87
N GLY A 54 11.49 0.66 -11.70
CA GLY A 54 12.18 1.26 -10.55
C GLY A 54 11.73 0.78 -9.16
N ARG A 55 10.42 0.56 -8.96
CA ARG A 55 9.89 0.05 -7.69
C ARG A 55 10.24 -1.43 -7.48
N GLY A 56 10.13 -2.26 -8.51
CA GLY A 56 10.54 -3.68 -8.46
C GLY A 56 12.04 -3.85 -8.23
N SER A 57 12.87 -3.02 -8.88
CA SER A 57 14.31 -2.98 -8.60
C SER A 57 14.59 -2.59 -7.14
N GLY A 58 13.82 -1.64 -6.59
CA GLY A 58 13.92 -1.24 -5.19
C GLY A 58 13.53 -2.37 -4.23
N ALA A 59 12.40 -3.03 -4.46
CA ALA A 59 11.94 -4.15 -3.66
C ALA A 59 12.90 -5.35 -3.70
N ALA A 60 13.49 -5.65 -4.87
CA ALA A 60 14.50 -6.70 -4.99
C ALA A 60 15.74 -6.41 -4.11
N LEU A 61 16.23 -5.18 -4.13
CA LEU A 61 17.37 -4.77 -3.28
C LEU A 61 16.99 -4.78 -1.80
N ASN A 62 15.80 -4.30 -1.45
CA ASN A 62 15.33 -4.32 -0.06
C ASN A 62 15.18 -5.75 0.48
N PHE A 63 14.75 -6.70 -0.35
CA PHE A 63 14.69 -8.11 0.01
C PHE A 63 16.08 -8.67 0.30
N LEU A 64 17.07 -8.35 -0.54
CA LEU A 64 18.47 -8.73 -0.32
C LEU A 64 19.05 -8.06 0.93
N ASP A 65 18.74 -6.79 1.18
CA ASP A 65 19.18 -6.06 2.38
C ASP A 65 18.52 -6.60 3.65
N ALA A 66 17.29 -7.12 3.55
CA ALA A 66 16.58 -7.72 4.66
C ALA A 66 17.16 -9.06 5.10
N GLY A 67 17.53 -9.92 4.15
CA GLY A 67 17.97 -11.29 4.44
C GLY A 67 19.48 -11.55 4.27
N GLY A 68 20.23 -10.63 3.70
CA GLY A 68 21.65 -10.80 3.39
C GLY A 68 21.91 -12.09 2.59
N ASP A 69 22.96 -12.82 2.96
CA ASP A 69 23.37 -14.08 2.31
C ASP A 69 22.35 -15.22 2.46
N THR A 70 21.30 -15.02 3.27
CA THR A 70 20.25 -16.03 3.48
C THR A 70 19.09 -15.90 2.49
N VAL A 71 19.18 -14.98 1.53
CA VAL A 71 18.22 -14.84 0.44
C VAL A 71 18.92 -14.59 -0.89
N THR A 72 18.25 -14.83 -2.00
CA THR A 72 18.78 -14.49 -3.34
C THR A 72 17.65 -14.19 -4.33
N ILE A 73 17.98 -13.51 -5.43
CA ILE A 73 17.11 -13.36 -6.60
C ILE A 73 17.57 -14.34 -7.67
N ILE A 74 16.67 -15.12 -8.26
CA ILE A 74 17.03 -16.14 -9.26
C ILE A 74 16.31 -16.00 -10.60
N ALA A 75 15.29 -15.15 -10.69
CA ALA A 75 14.48 -14.98 -11.90
C ALA A 75 13.90 -13.58 -12.01
N LEU A 76 13.84 -13.05 -13.24
CA LEU A 76 13.33 -11.72 -13.56
C LEU A 76 12.28 -11.84 -14.66
N GLY A 77 11.19 -11.08 -14.55
CA GLY A 77 10.12 -11.03 -15.54
C GLY A 77 9.58 -9.62 -15.72
N ASP A 78 9.52 -9.14 -16.97
CA ASP A 78 8.88 -7.88 -17.33
C ASP A 78 8.29 -8.01 -18.74
N VAL A 79 7.40 -7.09 -19.13
CA VAL A 79 6.95 -6.99 -20.53
C VAL A 79 8.00 -6.33 -21.43
N PHE A 80 8.98 -5.64 -20.84
CA PHE A 80 10.01 -4.89 -21.54
C PHE A 80 11.41 -5.43 -21.28
N GLN A 81 12.13 -5.75 -22.36
CA GLN A 81 13.52 -6.20 -22.29
C GLN A 81 14.42 -5.17 -21.59
N ASP A 82 14.26 -3.87 -21.87
CA ASP A 82 15.05 -2.82 -21.23
C ASP A 82 14.93 -2.84 -19.70
N ARG A 83 13.76 -3.18 -19.17
CA ARG A 83 13.54 -3.26 -17.71
C ARG A 83 14.22 -4.47 -17.09
N VAL A 84 14.19 -5.61 -17.77
CA VAL A 84 14.87 -6.83 -17.31
C VAL A 84 16.38 -6.63 -17.27
N ASP A 85 16.93 -6.03 -18.33
CA ASP A 85 18.36 -5.74 -18.44
C ASP A 85 18.80 -4.72 -17.37
N ASP A 86 18.06 -3.62 -17.21
CA ASP A 86 18.32 -2.60 -16.17
C ASP A 86 18.43 -3.23 -14.77
N LEU A 87 17.51 -4.12 -14.40
CA LEU A 87 17.54 -4.78 -13.09
C LEU A 87 18.65 -5.83 -12.99
N LYS A 88 18.87 -6.62 -14.04
CA LYS A 88 19.95 -7.60 -14.08
C LYS A 88 21.31 -6.95 -13.87
N ASP A 89 21.58 -5.86 -14.58
CA ASP A 89 22.83 -5.11 -14.46
C ASP A 89 22.96 -4.48 -13.07
N LYS A 90 21.88 -3.91 -12.53
CA LYS A 90 21.87 -3.37 -11.17
C LYS A 90 22.20 -4.43 -10.10
N LEU A 91 21.67 -5.65 -10.23
CA LEU A 91 21.97 -6.76 -9.30
C LEU A 91 23.43 -7.19 -9.40
N LYS A 92 23.98 -7.26 -10.63
CA LYS A 92 25.39 -7.55 -10.85
C LYS A 92 26.29 -6.48 -10.23
N GLU A 93 26.03 -5.21 -10.51
CA GLU A 93 26.86 -4.09 -10.05
C GLU A 93 26.81 -3.88 -8.54
N GLN A 94 25.61 -3.94 -7.93
CA GLN A 94 25.43 -3.56 -6.54
C GLN A 94 25.48 -4.73 -5.55
N ARG A 95 25.31 -5.96 -6.03
CA ARG A 95 25.21 -7.16 -5.18
C ARG A 95 26.06 -8.32 -5.68
N ASN A 96 26.82 -8.14 -6.78
CA ASN A 96 27.60 -9.21 -7.41
C ASN A 96 26.75 -10.46 -7.72
N LEU A 97 25.47 -10.24 -8.05
CA LEU A 97 24.49 -11.29 -8.31
C LEU A 97 24.19 -11.35 -9.80
N GLU A 98 24.66 -12.40 -10.47
CA GLU A 98 24.38 -12.63 -11.89
C GLU A 98 23.14 -13.50 -12.08
N ILE A 99 22.19 -13.01 -12.88
CA ILE A 99 21.00 -13.77 -13.27
C ILE A 99 21.23 -14.39 -14.65
N PRO A 100 21.16 -15.73 -14.79
CA PRO A 100 21.30 -16.40 -16.08
C PRO A 100 20.26 -15.91 -17.09
N ALA A 101 20.63 -15.84 -18.38
CA ALA A 101 19.73 -15.32 -19.41
C ALA A 101 18.44 -16.15 -19.55
N GLU A 102 18.53 -17.47 -19.34
CA GLU A 102 17.39 -18.39 -19.32
C GLU A 102 16.44 -18.21 -18.12
N LYS A 103 16.81 -17.36 -17.15
CA LYS A 103 15.98 -16.95 -16.01
C LYS A 103 15.47 -15.50 -16.14
N CYS A 104 15.69 -14.88 -17.29
CA CYS A 104 15.20 -13.56 -17.65
C CYS A 104 14.09 -13.72 -18.69
N PHE A 105 12.86 -13.40 -18.32
CA PHE A 105 11.67 -13.61 -19.15
C PHE A 105 11.07 -12.29 -19.59
N VAL A 106 10.70 -12.20 -20.87
CA VAL A 106 10.06 -11.02 -21.45
C VAL A 106 8.73 -11.39 -22.10
N GLY A 107 7.69 -10.62 -21.79
CA GLY A 107 6.35 -10.78 -22.34
C GLY A 107 5.25 -10.69 -21.27
N PHE A 108 3.98 -10.65 -21.72
CA PHE A 108 2.84 -10.66 -20.79
C PHE A 108 2.72 -11.98 -20.01
N ASP A 109 3.31 -13.07 -20.50
CA ASP A 109 3.40 -14.38 -19.86
C ASP A 109 4.66 -14.55 -18.99
N ALA A 110 5.52 -13.52 -18.90
CA ALA A 110 6.77 -13.59 -18.13
C ALA A 110 6.54 -13.92 -16.65
N TYR A 111 5.41 -13.48 -16.09
CA TYR A 111 5.07 -13.74 -14.69
C TYR A 111 4.90 -15.24 -14.41
N GLU A 112 4.27 -16.00 -15.31
CA GLU A 112 4.10 -17.45 -15.18
C GLU A 112 5.46 -18.16 -15.22
N LYS A 113 6.31 -17.77 -16.16
CA LYS A 113 7.67 -18.31 -16.29
C LYS A 113 8.53 -18.04 -15.05
N VAL A 114 8.39 -16.88 -14.40
CA VAL A 114 9.06 -16.59 -13.13
C VAL A 114 8.55 -17.50 -12.01
N LEU A 115 7.24 -17.74 -11.93
CA LEU A 115 6.67 -18.64 -10.92
C LEU A 115 7.19 -20.09 -11.06
N ASP A 116 7.40 -20.54 -12.30
CA ASP A 116 7.93 -21.86 -12.64
C ASP A 116 9.46 -21.95 -12.53
N ALA A 117 10.16 -20.84 -12.31
CA ALA A 117 11.63 -20.79 -12.31
C ALA A 117 12.29 -21.42 -11.07
N GLY A 118 11.52 -22.03 -10.17
CA GLY A 118 12.01 -22.64 -8.93
C GLY A 118 12.14 -21.65 -7.77
N VAL A 119 11.29 -20.60 -7.76
CA VAL A 119 11.24 -19.59 -6.69
C VAL A 119 10.43 -20.07 -5.50
N ASP A 120 10.79 -19.61 -4.30
CA ASP A 120 10.06 -19.78 -3.04
C ASP A 120 9.17 -18.55 -2.76
N VAL A 121 9.69 -17.37 -3.09
CA VAL A 121 9.06 -16.06 -2.89
C VAL A 121 8.92 -15.37 -4.24
N VAL A 122 7.85 -14.60 -4.45
CA VAL A 122 7.72 -13.74 -5.62
C VAL A 122 7.44 -12.30 -5.20
N ILE A 123 8.12 -11.36 -5.88
CA ILE A 123 7.99 -9.92 -5.70
C ILE A 123 7.15 -9.39 -6.87
N LEU A 124 5.94 -8.90 -6.58
CA LEU A 124 4.99 -8.38 -7.57
C LEU A 124 4.99 -6.84 -7.60
N ALA A 125 5.65 -6.26 -8.60
CA ALA A 125 5.88 -4.82 -8.72
C ALA A 125 5.47 -4.23 -10.09
N THR A 126 4.56 -4.88 -10.82
CA THR A 126 3.97 -4.35 -12.05
C THR A 126 2.93 -3.26 -11.77
N PRO A 127 2.41 -2.55 -12.79
CA PRO A 127 1.26 -1.68 -12.60
C PRO A 127 0.09 -2.40 -11.91
N PRO A 128 -0.66 -1.73 -11.02
CA PRO A 128 -1.71 -2.34 -10.20
C PRO A 128 -2.77 -3.13 -10.91
N LYS A 129 -3.08 -2.79 -12.17
CA LYS A 129 -4.06 -3.53 -12.95
C LYS A 129 -3.77 -5.04 -13.04
N PHE A 130 -2.50 -5.42 -13.14
CA PHE A 130 -2.10 -6.81 -13.38
C PHE A 130 -1.96 -7.63 -12.11
N ARG A 131 -1.98 -6.98 -10.94
CA ARG A 131 -1.65 -7.63 -9.67
C ARG A 131 -2.68 -8.67 -9.21
N PRO A 132 -4.01 -8.51 -9.42
CA PRO A 132 -4.98 -9.55 -9.08
C PRO A 132 -4.65 -10.90 -9.73
N ASP A 133 -4.43 -10.91 -11.04
CA ASP A 133 -4.12 -12.13 -11.80
C ASP A 133 -2.77 -12.74 -11.40
N GLN A 134 -1.74 -11.89 -11.26
CA GLN A 134 -0.42 -12.34 -10.84
C GLN A 134 -0.40 -12.90 -9.41
N PHE A 135 -1.14 -12.28 -8.48
CA PHE A 135 -1.24 -12.76 -7.11
C PHE A 135 -1.98 -14.08 -7.03
N GLU A 136 -3.11 -14.21 -7.74
CA GLU A 136 -3.84 -15.47 -7.81
C GLU A 136 -2.97 -16.59 -8.40
N ALA A 137 -2.24 -16.32 -9.48
CA ALA A 137 -1.32 -17.28 -10.08
C ALA A 137 -0.19 -17.68 -9.11
N ALA A 138 0.39 -16.72 -8.38
CA ALA A 138 1.41 -16.99 -7.38
C ALA A 138 0.90 -17.90 -6.25
N VAL A 139 -0.32 -17.66 -5.76
CA VAL A 139 -0.96 -18.48 -4.74
C VAL A 139 -1.23 -19.89 -5.26
N LYS A 140 -1.76 -20.03 -6.50
CA LYS A 140 -1.96 -21.33 -7.15
C LYS A 140 -0.65 -22.10 -7.35
N ALA A 141 0.43 -21.39 -7.67
CA ALA A 141 1.79 -21.93 -7.74
C ALA A 141 2.45 -22.16 -6.36
N ARG A 142 1.70 -21.93 -5.27
CA ARG A 142 2.12 -22.12 -3.87
C ARG A 142 3.35 -21.30 -3.48
N LYS A 143 3.44 -20.07 -3.96
CA LYS A 143 4.57 -19.16 -3.66
C LYS A 143 4.21 -18.22 -2.52
N HIS A 144 5.20 -17.90 -1.70
CA HIS A 144 5.08 -16.76 -0.79
C HIS A 144 5.17 -15.45 -1.59
N VAL A 145 4.49 -14.40 -1.13
CA VAL A 145 4.31 -13.20 -1.93
C VAL A 145 4.72 -11.96 -1.15
N PHE A 146 5.58 -11.15 -1.76
CA PHE A 146 5.59 -9.72 -1.52
C PHE A 146 4.90 -9.03 -2.71
N MET A 147 3.96 -8.14 -2.47
CA MET A 147 3.36 -7.37 -3.56
C MET A 147 3.23 -5.90 -3.24
N GLU A 148 3.62 -5.05 -4.17
CA GLU A 148 3.46 -3.61 -4.04
C GLU A 148 1.99 -3.21 -3.91
N LYS A 149 1.75 -2.12 -3.20
CA LYS A 149 0.44 -1.44 -3.23
C LYS A 149 0.32 -0.60 -4.51
N PRO A 150 -0.92 -0.27 -4.95
CA PRO A 150 -2.20 -0.84 -4.53
C PRO A 150 -2.44 -2.23 -5.12
N VAL A 151 -3.24 -3.08 -4.46
CA VAL A 151 -3.43 -4.48 -4.90
C VAL A 151 -4.35 -4.68 -6.11
N ALA A 152 -5.15 -3.67 -6.46
CA ALA A 152 -5.97 -3.62 -7.66
C ALA A 152 -6.34 -2.16 -8.00
N VAL A 153 -7.11 -1.96 -9.07
CA VAL A 153 -7.60 -0.63 -9.49
C VAL A 153 -9.13 -0.52 -9.56
N ASP A 154 -9.83 -1.65 -9.43
CA ASP A 154 -11.27 -1.76 -9.62
C ASP A 154 -11.90 -2.81 -8.67
N PRO A 155 -13.22 -2.76 -8.43
CA PRO A 155 -13.87 -3.65 -7.48
C PRO A 155 -13.79 -5.14 -7.80
N VAL A 156 -13.85 -5.49 -9.08
CA VAL A 156 -13.72 -6.87 -9.54
C VAL A 156 -12.35 -7.44 -9.13
N GLY A 157 -11.27 -6.70 -9.41
CA GLY A 157 -9.92 -7.06 -9.00
C GLY A 157 -9.74 -7.13 -7.49
N ILE A 158 -10.41 -6.26 -6.73
CA ILE A 158 -10.39 -6.34 -5.26
C ILE A 158 -11.00 -7.64 -4.74
N ARG A 159 -12.17 -8.04 -5.25
CA ARG A 159 -12.80 -9.31 -4.85
C ARG A 159 -11.93 -10.51 -5.19
N GLN A 160 -11.24 -10.47 -6.34
CA GLN A 160 -10.28 -11.50 -6.73
C GLN A 160 -9.10 -11.57 -5.76
N VAL A 161 -8.52 -10.43 -5.36
CA VAL A 161 -7.43 -10.40 -4.36
C VAL A 161 -7.90 -10.94 -3.01
N ILE A 162 -9.11 -10.61 -2.56
CA ILE A 162 -9.67 -11.14 -1.30
C ILE A 162 -9.82 -12.67 -1.39
N ALA A 163 -10.32 -13.20 -2.51
CA ALA A 163 -10.45 -14.64 -2.71
C ALA A 163 -9.07 -15.34 -2.72
N ALA A 164 -8.09 -14.77 -3.43
CA ALA A 164 -6.71 -15.27 -3.46
C ALA A 164 -6.04 -15.19 -2.08
N ALA A 165 -6.32 -14.15 -1.29
CA ALA A 165 -5.83 -14.00 0.08
C ALA A 165 -6.32 -15.14 0.98
N LYS A 166 -7.63 -15.46 0.92
CA LYS A 166 -8.22 -16.57 1.68
C LYS A 166 -7.64 -17.93 1.24
N MET A 167 -7.39 -18.09 -0.06
CA MET A 167 -6.70 -19.27 -0.57
C MET A 167 -5.27 -19.36 -0.01
N ALA A 168 -4.52 -18.25 0.00
CA ALA A 168 -3.16 -18.21 0.54
C ALA A 168 -3.11 -18.63 2.02
N ASP A 169 -4.05 -18.16 2.85
CA ASP A 169 -4.17 -18.56 4.26
C ASP A 169 -4.42 -20.06 4.40
N SER A 170 -5.35 -20.62 3.61
CA SER A 170 -5.65 -22.06 3.64
C SER A 170 -4.46 -22.93 3.24
N LEU A 171 -3.55 -22.38 2.43
CA LEU A 171 -2.32 -23.04 1.98
C LEU A 171 -1.12 -22.78 2.91
N GLY A 172 -1.31 -21.96 3.95
CA GLY A 172 -0.25 -21.55 4.88
C GLY A 172 0.79 -20.61 4.28
N LEU A 173 0.50 -19.99 3.13
CA LEU A 173 1.41 -19.07 2.44
C LEU A 173 1.50 -17.74 3.18
N LYS A 174 2.68 -17.12 3.12
CA LYS A 174 2.93 -15.81 3.73
C LYS A 174 2.81 -14.73 2.66
N VAL A 175 2.07 -13.68 2.98
CA VAL A 175 1.80 -12.57 2.06
C VAL A 175 1.99 -11.26 2.78
N VAL A 176 2.95 -10.45 2.32
CA VAL A 176 3.18 -9.07 2.77
C VAL A 176 2.90 -8.13 1.61
N THR A 177 2.32 -6.98 1.92
CA THR A 177 2.01 -5.95 0.92
C THR A 177 2.84 -4.69 1.17
N GLY A 178 3.09 -3.89 0.13
CA GLY A 178 3.89 -2.65 0.19
C GLY A 178 3.25 -1.50 1.00
N THR A 179 2.38 -1.81 1.96
CA THR A 179 1.84 -0.90 2.98
C THR A 179 2.87 -0.60 4.06
N GLN A 180 4.04 -0.10 3.66
CA GLN A 180 5.23 0.06 4.51
C GLN A 180 4.98 0.73 5.87
N ARG A 181 3.96 1.60 6.01
CA ARG A 181 3.62 2.27 7.28
C ARG A 181 3.26 1.28 8.37
N ARG A 182 2.75 0.10 8.01
CA ARG A 182 2.47 -1.02 8.92
C ARG A 182 3.73 -1.67 9.49
N HIS A 183 4.86 -1.48 8.83
CA HIS A 183 6.19 -1.95 9.23
C HIS A 183 7.09 -0.79 9.71
N GLN A 184 6.54 0.42 9.80
CA GLN A 184 7.27 1.58 10.28
C GLN A 184 7.05 1.77 11.78
N HIS A 185 8.13 1.73 12.54
CA HIS A 185 8.11 1.77 14.00
C HIS A 185 7.30 2.94 14.57
N LYS A 186 7.38 4.13 13.98
CA LYS A 186 6.65 5.29 14.48
C LYS A 186 5.13 5.15 14.39
N TYR A 187 4.61 4.58 13.29
CA TYR A 187 3.18 4.34 13.16
C TYR A 187 2.72 3.24 14.11
N ILE A 188 3.53 2.19 14.28
CA ILE A 188 3.23 1.09 15.20
C ILE A 188 3.20 1.56 16.65
N ASN A 189 4.12 2.44 17.06
CA ASN A 189 4.12 2.99 18.41
C ASN A 189 2.93 3.91 18.65
N ILE A 190 2.57 4.77 17.68
CA ILE A 190 1.33 5.55 17.77
C ILE A 190 0.12 4.62 17.93
N LEU A 191 0.01 3.56 17.11
CA LEU A 191 -1.10 2.62 17.22
C LEU A 191 -1.17 1.94 18.61
N LYS A 192 -0.02 1.57 19.19
CA LYS A 192 0.04 1.03 20.57
C LYS A 192 -0.52 2.03 21.56
N GLU A 193 -0.12 3.29 21.48
CA GLU A 193 -0.62 4.35 22.36
C GLU A 193 -2.11 4.66 22.15
N LEU A 194 -2.60 4.64 20.90
CA LEU A 194 -4.03 4.73 20.59
C LEU A 194 -4.82 3.59 21.23
N ASN A 195 -4.23 2.40 21.33
CA ASN A 195 -4.81 1.25 22.02
C ASN A 195 -4.70 1.31 23.54
N ASN A 196 -3.74 2.09 24.06
CA ASN A 196 -3.59 2.41 25.47
C ASN A 196 -4.43 3.61 25.91
N ASN A 197 -5.42 4.04 25.09
CA ASN A 197 -6.36 5.11 25.43
C ASN A 197 -5.69 6.51 25.51
N ALA A 198 -4.55 6.72 24.83
CA ALA A 198 -3.79 7.98 24.92
C ALA A 198 -4.58 9.21 24.45
N ILE A 199 -5.43 9.09 23.43
CA ILE A 199 -6.28 10.19 22.92
C ILE A 199 -7.77 9.98 23.15
N GLY A 200 -8.18 8.92 23.84
CA GLY A 200 -9.59 8.59 24.01
C GLY A 200 -10.24 7.96 22.77
N LYS A 201 -11.58 8.09 22.65
CA LYS A 201 -12.32 7.62 21.48
C LYS A 201 -11.96 8.51 20.30
N ILE A 202 -11.54 7.96 19.18
CA ILE A 202 -11.37 8.74 17.94
C ILE A 202 -12.75 9.27 17.53
N GLN A 203 -12.82 10.58 17.26
CA GLN A 203 -14.04 11.29 16.88
C GLN A 203 -14.01 11.74 15.42
N THR A 204 -12.81 12.00 14.88
CA THR A 204 -12.58 12.34 13.48
C THR A 204 -11.09 12.20 13.15
N ALA A 205 -10.76 12.26 11.86
CA ALA A 205 -9.39 12.29 11.39
C ALA A 205 -9.24 13.12 10.12
N GLU A 206 -8.01 13.56 9.89
CA GLU A 206 -7.54 14.20 8.67
C GLU A 206 -6.40 13.38 8.09
N VAL A 207 -6.53 12.91 6.85
CA VAL A 207 -5.48 12.12 6.19
C VAL A 207 -5.15 12.68 4.82
N TYR A 208 -3.91 13.12 4.62
CA TYR A 208 -3.51 13.89 3.44
C TYR A 208 -2.32 13.29 2.71
N TRP A 209 -2.40 13.28 1.37
CA TRP A 209 -1.28 13.09 0.45
C TRP A 209 -1.23 14.24 -0.55
N ASN A 210 -0.79 15.40 -0.09
CA ASN A 210 -0.63 16.57 -0.92
C ASN A 210 0.83 16.72 -1.33
N GLN A 211 1.11 16.60 -2.62
CA GLN A 211 2.46 16.71 -3.17
C GLN A 211 2.47 17.48 -4.50
N GLY A 212 3.69 17.60 -5.06
CA GLY A 212 3.90 18.06 -6.43
C GLY A 212 3.42 17.05 -7.47
N GLN A 213 3.49 17.45 -8.74
CA GLN A 213 3.23 16.56 -9.86
C GLN A 213 4.18 15.36 -9.79
N LEU A 214 3.65 14.16 -10.03
CA LEU A 214 4.50 12.98 -10.21
C LEU A 214 5.12 12.98 -11.61
N TRP A 215 5.96 12.01 -11.90
CA TRP A 215 6.57 11.83 -13.22
C TRP A 215 5.51 11.47 -14.29
N TYR A 216 5.83 11.79 -15.54
CA TYR A 216 5.12 11.34 -16.72
C TYR A 216 6.13 11.03 -17.84
N ARG A 217 5.70 10.23 -18.82
CA ARG A 217 6.44 10.00 -20.06
C ARG A 217 5.73 10.69 -21.21
N LYS A 218 6.50 11.27 -22.13
CA LYS A 218 5.97 11.71 -23.41
C LYS A 218 5.95 10.50 -24.34
N ASN A 219 4.88 10.38 -25.13
CA ASN A 219 4.80 9.33 -26.14
C ASN A 219 5.95 9.48 -27.15
N GLN A 220 6.54 8.37 -27.55
CA GLN A 220 7.54 8.32 -28.60
C GLN A 220 6.92 7.76 -29.88
N PRO A 221 7.28 8.27 -31.07
CA PRO A 221 6.70 7.78 -32.34
C PRO A 221 6.88 6.27 -32.58
N THR A 222 7.90 5.66 -31.96
CA THR A 222 8.21 4.24 -32.10
C THR A 222 7.43 3.34 -31.15
N TRP A 223 6.78 3.91 -30.12
CA TRP A 223 6.00 3.12 -29.17
C TRP A 223 4.61 2.82 -29.71
N SER A 224 4.18 1.57 -29.53
CA SER A 224 2.76 1.24 -29.66
C SER A 224 1.92 1.92 -28.57
N GLU A 225 0.61 1.97 -28.75
CA GLU A 225 -0.28 2.52 -27.72
C GLU A 225 -0.12 1.81 -26.36
N MET A 226 -0.14 0.47 -26.34
CA MET A 226 0.08 -0.30 -25.11
C MET A 226 1.43 0.01 -24.49
N GLU A 227 2.49 0.05 -25.29
CA GLU A 227 3.84 0.36 -24.79
C GLU A 227 3.88 1.73 -24.11
N PHE A 228 3.34 2.75 -24.77
CA PHE A 228 3.30 4.09 -24.20
C PHE A 228 2.51 4.11 -22.89
N MET A 229 1.32 3.51 -22.86
CA MET A 229 0.49 3.47 -21.66
C MET A 229 1.21 2.77 -20.51
N LEU A 230 1.88 1.64 -20.75
CA LEU A 230 2.64 0.93 -19.72
C LEU A 230 3.89 1.70 -19.25
N ARG A 231 4.59 2.39 -20.14
CA ARG A 231 5.71 3.25 -19.76
C ARG A 231 5.28 4.49 -18.98
N ASP A 232 4.05 4.98 -19.24
CA ASP A 232 3.41 6.10 -18.54
C ASP A 232 2.34 5.66 -17.53
N TRP A 233 2.41 4.42 -17.03
CA TRP A 233 1.29 3.72 -16.38
C TRP A 233 0.61 4.48 -15.25
N VAL A 234 1.37 5.29 -14.50
CA VAL A 234 0.84 6.00 -13.32
C VAL A 234 -0.23 7.02 -13.69
N ASN A 235 -0.20 7.53 -14.92
CA ASN A 235 -1.12 8.57 -15.41
C ASN A 235 -2.41 8.00 -16.03
N TRP A 236 -2.52 6.68 -16.23
CA TRP A 236 -3.71 6.06 -16.82
C TRP A 236 -4.55 5.37 -15.75
N CYS A 237 -5.81 5.78 -15.60
CA CYS A 237 -6.73 5.31 -14.56
C CYS A 237 -6.89 3.80 -14.57
N TRP A 238 -6.95 3.17 -15.75
CA TRP A 238 -7.07 1.71 -15.83
C TRP A 238 -5.81 0.96 -15.40
N LEU A 239 -4.64 1.60 -15.37
CA LEU A 239 -3.38 0.99 -14.94
C LEU A 239 -3.08 1.24 -13.46
N SER A 240 -3.27 2.47 -12.99
CA SER A 240 -2.89 2.88 -11.62
C SER A 240 -4.06 3.09 -10.67
N GLY A 241 -5.26 3.28 -11.19
CA GLY A 241 -6.45 3.61 -10.42
C GLY A 241 -6.56 5.10 -10.05
N ASP A 242 -5.73 5.98 -10.61
CA ASP A 242 -5.53 7.38 -10.19
C ASP A 242 -4.76 7.51 -8.85
N HIS A 243 -4.15 8.66 -8.59
CA HIS A 243 -3.28 8.92 -7.46
C HIS A 243 -3.95 8.78 -6.09
N ILE A 244 -5.29 8.84 -6.01
CA ILE A 244 -6.03 8.47 -4.79
C ILE A 244 -5.84 6.97 -4.46
N VAL A 245 -5.84 6.11 -5.48
CA VAL A 245 -5.63 4.67 -5.35
C VAL A 245 -4.13 4.33 -5.34
N GLU A 246 -3.32 4.99 -6.15
CA GLU A 246 -1.89 4.67 -6.28
C GLU A 246 -1.07 5.19 -5.11
N GLN A 247 -1.17 6.48 -4.75
CA GLN A 247 -0.35 7.07 -3.68
C GLN A 247 -1.10 7.24 -2.37
N HIS A 248 -2.27 7.90 -2.42
CA HIS A 248 -3.00 8.30 -1.22
C HIS A 248 -3.54 7.11 -0.43
N VAL A 249 -3.60 5.92 -1.04
CA VAL A 249 -3.93 4.68 -0.34
C VAL A 249 -3.07 4.43 0.88
N HIS A 250 -1.83 4.93 0.94
CA HIS A 250 -1.03 4.86 2.17
C HIS A 250 -1.72 5.53 3.37
N ASN A 251 -2.29 6.72 3.16
CA ASN A 251 -2.95 7.51 4.20
C ASN A 251 -4.34 6.96 4.51
N ILE A 252 -5.05 6.48 3.50
CA ILE A 252 -6.34 5.79 3.66
C ILE A 252 -6.16 4.48 4.42
N ASP A 253 -5.09 3.74 4.15
CA ASP A 253 -4.73 2.52 4.89
C ASP A 253 -4.45 2.81 6.36
N VAL A 254 -3.71 3.88 6.67
CA VAL A 254 -3.50 4.31 8.07
C VAL A 254 -4.82 4.68 8.73
N ALA A 255 -5.73 5.37 8.03
CA ALA A 255 -7.07 5.67 8.56
C ALA A 255 -7.81 4.38 8.95
N ASN A 256 -7.96 3.46 8.00
CA ASN A 256 -8.65 2.19 8.25
C ASN A 256 -7.96 1.38 9.36
N TRP A 257 -6.63 1.40 9.41
CA TRP A 257 -5.84 0.68 10.39
C TRP A 257 -5.99 1.24 11.81
N PHE A 258 -5.80 2.55 11.96
CA PHE A 258 -5.85 3.24 13.25
C PHE A 258 -7.26 3.35 13.78
N ILE A 259 -8.28 3.20 12.95
CA ILE A 259 -9.67 3.10 13.40
C ILE A 259 -10.04 1.64 13.68
N GLY A 260 -9.49 0.70 12.90
CA GLY A 260 -9.81 -0.72 12.99
C GLY A 260 -11.08 -1.10 12.23
N ALA A 261 -11.53 -0.26 11.30
CA ALA A 261 -12.68 -0.47 10.43
C ALA A 261 -12.47 0.25 9.09
N HIS A 262 -13.34 0.00 8.11
CA HIS A 262 -13.41 0.80 6.88
C HIS A 262 -14.68 1.67 6.91
N PRO A 263 -14.74 2.76 6.13
CA PRO A 263 -15.97 3.54 6.00
C PRO A 263 -17.07 2.76 5.27
N VAL A 264 -18.32 3.11 5.56
CA VAL A 264 -19.52 2.54 4.94
C VAL A 264 -19.97 3.33 3.70
N LYS A 265 -19.52 4.58 3.55
CA LYS A 265 -19.78 5.42 2.37
C LYS A 265 -18.76 6.55 2.20
N ALA A 266 -18.70 7.09 0.99
CA ALA A 266 -17.89 8.24 0.63
C ALA A 266 -18.71 9.28 -0.14
N LEU A 267 -18.44 10.56 0.16
CA LEU A 267 -18.84 11.68 -0.68
C LEU A 267 -17.60 12.52 -0.99
N GLY A 268 -17.32 12.78 -2.26
CA GLY A 268 -16.15 13.57 -2.60
C GLY A 268 -16.24 14.26 -3.94
N PHE A 269 -15.23 15.08 -4.18
CA PHE A 269 -15.07 15.84 -5.40
C PHE A 269 -13.59 15.93 -5.76
N GLY A 270 -13.32 16.27 -7.02
CA GLY A 270 -11.98 16.41 -7.54
C GLY A 270 -12.00 17.06 -8.91
N SER A 271 -10.82 17.27 -9.47
CA SER A 271 -10.71 17.87 -10.80
C SER A 271 -9.37 17.58 -11.44
N ARG A 272 -9.31 17.68 -12.76
CA ARG A 272 -8.07 17.86 -13.51
C ARG A 272 -7.86 19.34 -13.83
N GLN A 273 -6.65 19.81 -13.62
CA GLN A 273 -6.23 21.20 -13.80
C GLN A 273 -4.89 21.32 -14.55
N ARG A 274 -3.89 20.47 -14.26
CA ARG A 274 -2.51 20.66 -14.73
C ARG A 274 -1.85 19.42 -15.33
N ARG A 275 -2.42 18.21 -15.15
CA ARG A 275 -1.85 16.98 -15.73
C ARG A 275 -1.68 17.07 -17.26
N VAL A 276 -0.55 16.55 -17.73
CA VAL A 276 -0.13 16.60 -19.14
C VAL A 276 -0.61 15.38 -19.94
N THR A 277 -0.51 14.17 -19.36
CA THR A 277 -0.93 12.90 -20.00
C THR A 277 -2.03 12.23 -19.18
N GLY A 278 -2.59 11.13 -19.69
CA GLY A 278 -3.54 10.33 -18.95
C GLY A 278 -4.96 10.89 -18.87
N ASP A 279 -5.82 10.22 -18.10
CA ASP A 279 -7.27 10.46 -17.97
C ASP A 279 -7.71 10.72 -16.53
N GLN A 280 -6.78 11.17 -15.70
CA GLN A 280 -6.91 11.28 -14.24
C GLN A 280 -7.12 12.71 -13.74
N TYR A 281 -7.55 12.83 -12.47
CA TYR A 281 -7.62 14.07 -11.71
C TYR A 281 -6.26 14.47 -11.12
N ASP A 282 -6.08 15.77 -10.91
CA ASP A 282 -4.94 16.36 -10.20
C ASP A 282 -5.17 16.39 -8.68
N ASN A 283 -6.42 16.33 -8.23
CA ASN A 283 -6.79 16.42 -6.81
C ASN A 283 -8.08 15.68 -6.49
N PHE A 284 -8.20 15.26 -5.22
CA PHE A 284 -9.40 14.71 -4.60
C PHE A 284 -9.57 15.29 -3.19
N ALA A 285 -10.81 15.51 -2.79
CA ALA A 285 -11.23 15.73 -1.41
C ALA A 285 -12.46 14.87 -1.14
N ILE A 286 -12.33 13.93 -0.21
CA ILE A 286 -13.34 12.92 0.11
C ILE A 286 -13.68 13.00 1.60
N ASP A 287 -14.96 13.02 1.91
CA ASP A 287 -15.50 12.75 3.23
C ASP A 287 -15.89 11.27 3.32
N PHE A 288 -15.23 10.54 4.21
CA PHE A 288 -15.51 9.14 4.48
C PHE A 288 -16.32 9.02 5.76
N VAL A 289 -17.46 8.31 5.69
CA VAL A 289 -18.36 8.11 6.83
C VAL A 289 -18.29 6.67 7.30
N TYR A 290 -18.10 6.46 8.60
CA TYR A 290 -18.04 5.15 9.26
C TYR A 290 -19.40 4.75 9.85
N GLU A 291 -19.53 3.47 10.22
CA GLU A 291 -20.77 2.88 10.75
C GLU A 291 -21.37 3.69 11.92
N ASP A 292 -20.53 4.23 12.81
CA ASP A 292 -20.95 5.00 13.98
C ASP A 292 -21.18 6.49 13.70
N GLY A 293 -21.16 6.89 12.42
CA GLY A 293 -21.33 8.28 11.98
C GLY A 293 -20.06 9.13 12.08
N MET A 294 -18.90 8.56 12.42
CA MET A 294 -17.63 9.29 12.38
C MET A 294 -17.26 9.69 10.95
N HIS A 295 -16.79 10.93 10.79
CA HIS A 295 -16.31 11.49 9.53
C HIS A 295 -14.79 11.58 9.49
N ILE A 296 -14.20 11.31 8.33
CA ILE A 296 -12.77 11.52 8.04
C ILE A 296 -12.63 12.35 6.78
N LEU A 297 -11.90 13.45 6.90
CA LEU A 297 -11.49 14.23 5.74
C LEU A 297 -10.23 13.62 5.12
N SER A 298 -10.33 13.26 3.85
CA SER A 298 -9.26 12.67 3.06
C SER A 298 -8.96 13.53 1.86
N MET A 299 -7.72 14.00 1.70
CA MET A 299 -7.33 14.86 0.57
C MET A 299 -6.03 14.41 -0.08
N CYS A 300 -5.99 14.45 -1.41
CA CYS A 300 -4.74 14.30 -2.13
C CYS A 300 -4.63 15.23 -3.33
N ARG A 301 -3.39 15.55 -3.71
CA ARG A 301 -3.08 16.46 -4.81
C ARG A 301 -1.72 16.15 -5.42
N GLN A 302 -1.62 16.29 -6.73
CA GLN A 302 -0.36 16.28 -7.48
C GLN A 302 -0.22 17.52 -8.38
N ILE A 303 0.10 18.67 -7.77
CA ILE A 303 0.24 19.95 -8.48
C ILE A 303 1.50 20.68 -7.99
N ASN A 304 2.36 21.09 -8.93
CA ASN A 304 3.61 21.81 -8.64
C ASN A 304 3.33 23.21 -8.07
N GLY A 305 4.21 23.68 -7.18
CA GLY A 305 4.15 25.03 -6.61
C GLY A 305 3.10 25.23 -5.52
N CYS A 306 2.43 24.17 -5.07
CA CYS A 306 1.49 24.21 -3.95
C CYS A 306 2.13 23.74 -2.63
N THR A 307 1.56 24.13 -1.49
CA THR A 307 1.97 23.63 -0.17
C THR A 307 1.74 22.12 -0.08
N ASN A 308 2.81 21.38 0.21
CA ASN A 308 2.80 19.92 0.34
C ASN A 308 2.58 19.49 1.79
N GLY A 309 2.16 18.25 1.96
CA GLY A 309 1.97 17.61 3.25
C GLY A 309 1.45 16.20 3.08
N VAL A 310 2.23 15.23 3.55
CA VAL A 310 1.81 13.83 3.65
C VAL A 310 1.72 13.51 5.14
N LYS A 311 0.51 13.46 5.68
CA LYS A 311 0.27 13.43 7.13
C LYS A 311 -1.07 12.84 7.51
N GLU A 312 -1.17 12.39 8.75
CA GLU A 312 -2.39 11.92 9.38
C GLU A 312 -2.51 12.53 10.76
N THR A 313 -3.68 13.08 11.06
CA THR A 313 -4.05 13.54 12.39
C THR A 313 -5.33 12.85 12.81
N PHE A 314 -5.34 12.24 13.99
CA PHE A 314 -6.55 11.65 14.56
C PHE A 314 -6.91 12.41 15.82
N TYR A 315 -8.15 12.88 15.89
CA TYR A 315 -8.66 13.62 17.03
C TYR A 315 -9.54 12.70 17.85
N GLY A 316 -9.27 12.64 19.14
CA GLY A 316 -10.08 11.88 20.08
C GLY A 316 -10.52 12.71 21.28
N THR A 317 -11.34 12.10 22.14
CA THR A 317 -11.96 12.79 23.29
C THR A 317 -10.96 13.37 24.30
N LYS A 318 -9.70 12.91 24.30
CA LYS A 318 -8.67 13.33 25.28
C LYS A 318 -7.49 14.07 24.65
N GLY A 319 -7.40 14.12 23.32
CA GLY A 319 -6.23 14.65 22.64
C GLY A 319 -6.21 14.30 21.16
N HIS A 320 -5.04 14.41 20.53
CA HIS A 320 -4.85 14.03 19.14
C HIS A 320 -3.50 13.36 18.93
N SER A 321 -3.44 12.47 17.93
CA SER A 321 -2.19 11.89 17.44
C SER A 321 -1.83 12.50 16.09
N PHE A 322 -0.53 12.64 15.83
CA PHE A 322 -0.01 13.16 14.57
C PHE A 322 1.08 12.24 14.02
N THR A 323 0.99 11.91 12.72
CA THR A 323 2.02 11.22 11.95
C THR A 323 2.23 11.92 10.61
N SER A 324 3.44 11.82 10.06
CA SER A 324 3.78 12.40 8.76
C SER A 324 4.87 11.63 8.00
N GLN A 325 4.94 11.86 6.69
CA GLN A 325 6.08 11.48 5.88
C GLN A 325 7.28 12.37 6.23
N GLY A 326 8.31 11.78 6.84
CA GLY A 326 9.35 12.55 7.52
C GLY A 326 8.82 13.25 8.78
N GLY A 327 9.67 13.41 9.80
CA GLY A 327 9.29 14.05 11.06
C GLY A 327 8.84 13.10 12.17
N VAL A 328 8.72 13.69 13.36
CA VAL A 328 8.44 13.04 14.65
C VAL A 328 6.95 12.75 14.77
N ALA A 329 6.59 11.50 15.06
CA ALA A 329 5.22 11.15 15.41
C ALA A 329 4.94 11.57 16.85
N SER A 330 3.74 12.06 17.15
CA SER A 330 3.41 12.58 18.48
C SER A 330 1.97 12.33 18.90
N ILE A 331 1.74 12.42 20.21
CA ILE A 331 0.42 12.51 20.83
C ILE A 331 0.42 13.71 21.77
N SER A 332 -0.64 14.51 21.71
CA SER A 332 -0.83 15.66 22.57
C SER A 332 -2.23 15.62 23.20
N ASP A 333 -2.37 16.17 24.42
CA ASP A 333 -3.67 16.38 25.04
C ASP A 333 -4.44 17.55 24.39
N ASN A 334 -5.67 17.78 24.84
CA ASN A 334 -6.51 18.88 24.35
C ASN A 334 -5.99 20.29 24.70
N ASN A 335 -5.05 20.40 25.64
CA ASN A 335 -4.41 21.67 26.00
C ASN A 335 -3.14 21.93 25.16
N GLY A 336 -2.76 20.99 24.29
CA GLY A 336 -1.55 21.06 23.46
C GLY A 336 -0.28 20.56 24.15
N ASN A 337 -0.37 19.95 25.33
CA ASN A 337 0.78 19.33 25.97
C ASN A 337 1.14 18.04 25.25
N VAL A 338 2.39 17.93 24.81
CA VAL A 338 2.90 16.71 24.18
C VAL A 338 3.06 15.62 25.25
N LEU A 339 2.32 14.53 25.10
CA LEU A 339 2.32 13.39 26.01
C LEU A 339 3.28 12.28 25.56
N PHE A 340 3.50 12.16 24.25
CA PHE A 340 4.34 11.12 23.66
C PHE A 340 4.94 11.61 22.34
N THR A 341 6.18 11.21 22.09
CA THR A 341 6.85 11.39 20.80
C THR A 341 7.62 10.14 20.44
N PHE A 342 7.67 9.83 19.14
CA PHE A 342 8.51 8.78 18.61
C PHE A 342 9.11 9.22 17.27
N GLU A 343 10.43 9.17 17.19
CA GLU A 343 11.16 9.45 15.95
C GLU A 343 11.15 8.24 15.01
N ASP A 344 12.07 8.16 14.05
CA ASP A 344 12.16 6.97 13.22
C ASP A 344 13.08 5.90 13.84
N HIS A 345 13.01 4.71 13.27
CA HIS A 345 13.96 3.63 13.55
C HIS A 345 15.03 3.57 12.47
N ASN A 346 16.23 3.08 12.79
CA ASN A 346 17.33 2.98 11.82
C ASN A 346 17.00 2.06 10.63
N THR A 347 16.21 1.01 10.87
CA THR A 347 15.75 0.11 9.80
C THR A 347 14.68 0.82 8.96
N SER A 348 14.97 1.00 7.67
CA SER A 348 14.01 1.46 6.67
C SER A 348 12.74 0.60 6.68
N PRO A 349 11.52 1.19 6.68
CA PRO A 349 10.29 0.41 6.66
C PRO A 349 10.15 -0.45 5.39
N TYR A 350 10.76 -0.03 4.29
CA TYR A 350 10.80 -0.83 3.06
C TYR A 350 11.70 -2.07 3.16
N VAL A 351 12.66 -2.09 4.08
CA VAL A 351 13.45 -3.29 4.39
C VAL A 351 12.72 -4.12 5.45
N GLN A 352 12.07 -3.46 6.41
CA GLN A 352 11.34 -4.11 7.49
C GLN A 352 10.20 -5.00 6.97
N GLU A 353 9.43 -4.56 5.97
CA GLU A 353 8.39 -5.38 5.34
C GLU A 353 8.93 -6.72 4.80
N HIS A 354 10.12 -6.71 4.19
CA HIS A 354 10.78 -7.94 3.75
C HIS A 354 11.34 -8.77 4.92
N LYS A 355 11.89 -8.14 5.97
CA LYS A 355 12.33 -8.86 7.19
C LYS A 355 11.17 -9.60 7.83
N ASP A 356 10.01 -8.95 7.88
CA ASP A 356 8.79 -9.51 8.47
C ASP A 356 8.26 -10.68 7.63
N LEU A 357 8.28 -10.57 6.30
CA LEU A 357 7.95 -11.68 5.39
C LEU A 357 8.89 -12.88 5.60
N ILE A 358 10.21 -12.67 5.53
CA ILE A 358 11.22 -13.73 5.68
C ILE A 358 11.08 -14.40 7.05
N THR A 359 10.89 -13.60 8.10
CA THR A 359 10.68 -14.10 9.47
C THR A 359 9.42 -14.96 9.55
N ALA A 360 8.31 -14.52 8.95
CA ALA A 360 7.06 -15.26 8.95
C ALA A 360 7.19 -16.59 8.20
N ILE A 361 7.94 -16.64 7.10
CA ILE A 361 8.24 -17.87 6.36
C ILE A 361 9.03 -18.83 7.26
N ARG A 362 10.16 -18.38 7.82
CA ARG A 362 11.09 -19.23 8.59
C ARG A 362 10.50 -19.77 9.88
N LYS A 363 9.71 -18.94 10.57
CA LYS A 363 9.05 -19.30 11.83
C LYS A 363 7.64 -19.86 11.64
N ASN A 364 7.18 -19.99 10.40
CA ASN A 364 5.81 -20.36 10.06
C ASN A 364 4.75 -19.55 10.83
N LEU A 365 4.95 -18.24 10.93
CA LEU A 365 3.98 -17.34 11.57
C LEU A 365 2.80 -17.09 10.63
N PRO A 366 1.58 -16.90 11.13
CA PRO A 366 0.49 -16.39 10.30
C PRO A 366 0.83 -14.96 9.84
N MET A 367 0.88 -14.73 8.54
CA MET A 367 1.15 -13.42 7.95
C MET A 367 0.49 -13.34 6.57
N ASN A 368 -0.62 -12.61 6.50
CA ASN A 368 -1.30 -12.35 5.24
C ASN A 368 -2.00 -11.01 5.30
N GLU A 369 -1.43 -10.04 4.60
CA GLU A 369 -1.91 -8.66 4.57
C GLU A 369 -2.84 -8.37 3.38
N ALA A 370 -3.00 -9.33 2.46
CA ALA A 370 -3.65 -9.07 1.18
C ALA A 370 -5.12 -8.64 1.31
N GLU A 371 -5.90 -9.30 2.17
CA GLU A 371 -7.32 -8.93 2.38
C GLU A 371 -7.43 -7.53 3.03
N GLN A 372 -6.59 -7.24 4.03
CA GLN A 372 -6.58 -5.93 4.67
C GLN A 372 -6.20 -4.82 3.69
N THR A 373 -5.16 -5.03 2.88
CA THR A 373 -4.74 -4.06 1.86
C THR A 373 -5.79 -3.92 0.76
N ALA A 374 -6.47 -5.00 0.38
CA ALA A 374 -7.58 -4.95 -0.56
C ALA A 374 -8.75 -4.10 -0.03
N ILE A 375 -9.05 -4.18 1.28
CA ILE A 375 -10.05 -3.32 1.93
C ILE A 375 -9.63 -1.84 1.85
N SER A 376 -8.38 -1.51 2.18
CA SER A 376 -7.87 -0.13 2.09
C SER A 376 -7.88 0.42 0.66
N VAL A 377 -7.54 -0.42 -0.33
CA VAL A 377 -7.62 -0.04 -1.74
C VAL A 377 -9.07 0.13 -2.20
N MET A 378 -10.01 -0.69 -1.72
CA MET A 378 -11.44 -0.50 -1.99
C MET A 378 -11.95 0.82 -1.44
N THR A 379 -11.52 1.23 -0.24
CA THR A 379 -11.84 2.56 0.31
C THR A 379 -11.37 3.68 -0.63
N ALA A 380 -10.15 3.58 -1.16
CA ALA A 380 -9.64 4.54 -2.13
C ALA A 380 -10.43 4.53 -3.45
N ILE A 381 -10.80 3.36 -3.96
CA ILE A 381 -11.65 3.19 -5.15
C ILE A 381 -13.03 3.83 -4.91
N MET A 382 -13.65 3.60 -3.76
CA MET A 382 -14.93 4.20 -3.38
C MET A 382 -14.87 5.73 -3.42
N GLY A 383 -13.81 6.31 -2.84
CA GLY A 383 -13.56 7.75 -2.90
C GLY A 383 -13.39 8.27 -4.34
N ARG A 384 -12.63 7.55 -5.17
CA ARG A 384 -12.48 7.89 -6.59
C ARG A 384 -13.82 7.89 -7.33
N ILE A 385 -14.61 6.82 -7.19
CA ILE A 385 -15.89 6.69 -7.88
C ILE A 385 -16.87 7.77 -7.42
N SER A 386 -16.90 8.10 -6.13
CA SER A 386 -17.69 9.21 -5.62
C SER A 386 -17.31 10.53 -6.31
N ALA A 387 -16.02 10.87 -6.32
CA ALA A 387 -15.55 12.11 -6.96
C ALA A 387 -15.79 12.15 -8.48
N TYR A 388 -15.60 11.03 -9.18
CA TYR A 388 -15.79 10.94 -10.63
C TYR A 388 -17.25 11.05 -11.05
N THR A 389 -18.17 10.55 -10.22
CA THR A 389 -19.61 10.55 -10.51
C THR A 389 -20.33 11.76 -9.92
N GLY A 390 -19.73 12.41 -8.91
CA GLY A 390 -20.37 13.44 -8.11
C GLY A 390 -21.47 12.93 -7.18
N LYS A 391 -21.50 11.61 -6.92
CA LYS A 391 -22.53 10.96 -6.09
C LYS A 391 -21.93 10.44 -4.79
N GLU A 392 -22.77 10.33 -3.77
CA GLU A 392 -22.45 9.48 -2.62
C GLU A 392 -22.37 8.03 -3.10
N VAL A 393 -21.36 7.29 -2.61
CA VAL A 393 -21.12 5.89 -2.97
C VAL A 393 -20.93 5.09 -1.70
N THR A 394 -21.64 3.98 -1.58
CA THR A 394 -21.60 3.09 -0.42
C THR A 394 -20.61 1.95 -0.62
N TRP A 395 -20.13 1.39 0.49
CA TRP A 395 -19.27 0.21 0.49
C TRP A 395 -19.96 -1.00 -0.15
N GLU A 396 -21.25 -1.18 0.13
CA GLU A 396 -22.06 -2.27 -0.43
C GLU A 396 -22.17 -2.17 -1.96
N GLU A 397 -22.46 -0.98 -2.50
CA GLU A 397 -22.47 -0.76 -3.95
C GLU A 397 -21.12 -1.12 -4.58
N MET A 398 -20.01 -0.75 -3.92
CA MET A 398 -18.69 -1.08 -4.43
C MET A 398 -18.42 -2.58 -4.41
N MET A 399 -18.75 -3.27 -3.32
CA MET A 399 -18.58 -4.72 -3.21
C MET A 399 -19.44 -5.48 -4.21
N ASN A 400 -20.60 -4.96 -4.59
CA ASN A 400 -21.51 -5.54 -5.57
C ASN A 400 -21.27 -5.05 -7.01
N SER A 401 -20.35 -4.11 -7.23
CA SER A 401 -20.10 -3.52 -8.55
C SER A 401 -19.36 -4.48 -9.49
N ASP A 402 -19.82 -4.56 -10.74
CA ASP A 402 -19.13 -5.25 -11.85
C ASP A 402 -18.14 -4.34 -12.61
N LEU A 403 -17.81 -3.17 -12.05
CA LEU A 403 -16.84 -2.27 -12.65
C LEU A 403 -15.47 -2.97 -12.78
N LYS A 404 -15.02 -3.10 -14.02
CA LYS A 404 -13.69 -3.58 -14.40
C LYS A 404 -13.04 -2.54 -15.30
N LEU A 405 -11.84 -2.09 -14.96
CA LEU A 405 -11.10 -1.12 -15.75
C LEU A 405 -10.12 -1.81 -16.71
N GLY A 406 -9.87 -1.20 -17.85
CA GLY A 406 -8.87 -1.67 -18.83
C GLY A 406 -9.41 -2.70 -19.80
N PRO A 407 -8.59 -3.14 -20.76
CA PRO A 407 -9.00 -4.13 -21.76
C PRO A 407 -9.09 -5.54 -21.16
N ASP A 408 -9.85 -6.41 -21.81
CA ASP A 408 -9.98 -7.83 -21.44
C ASP A 408 -8.78 -8.68 -21.88
N THR A 409 -8.04 -8.21 -22.89
CA THR A 409 -6.84 -8.88 -23.41
C THR A 409 -5.68 -7.90 -23.51
N TYR A 410 -4.47 -8.40 -23.27
CA TYR A 410 -3.25 -7.60 -23.32
C TYR A 410 -2.41 -8.03 -24.53
N ILE A 411 -2.23 -7.10 -25.46
CA ILE A 411 -1.36 -7.27 -26.63
C ILE A 411 -0.41 -6.08 -26.73
N MET A 412 0.82 -6.32 -27.19
CA MET A 412 1.74 -5.23 -27.49
C MET A 412 1.36 -4.64 -28.85
N GLY A 413 0.67 -3.50 -28.83
CA GLY A 413 0.09 -2.91 -30.02
C GLY A 413 -0.90 -1.80 -29.71
N ASN A 414 -1.71 -1.44 -30.71
CA ASN A 414 -2.80 -0.49 -30.55
C ASN A 414 -4.03 -1.18 -29.96
N ILE A 415 -4.56 -0.64 -28.86
CA ILE A 415 -5.69 -1.16 -28.09
C ILE A 415 -6.92 -0.24 -28.09
N GLY A 416 -6.84 0.93 -28.73
CA GLY A 416 -7.93 1.89 -28.92
C GLY A 416 -8.34 2.67 -27.66
N PHE A 417 -7.54 2.64 -26.60
CA PHE A 417 -7.89 3.21 -25.29
C PHE A 417 -7.65 4.72 -25.23
N ILE A 418 -6.52 5.22 -25.72
CA ILE A 418 -6.13 6.63 -25.64
C ILE A 418 -7.16 7.52 -26.34
N LYS A 419 -7.69 7.07 -27.49
CA LYS A 419 -8.72 7.82 -28.23
C LYS A 419 -9.98 8.06 -27.39
N ASN A 420 -10.32 7.13 -26.50
CA ASN A 420 -11.52 7.17 -25.67
C ASN A 420 -11.25 7.62 -24.24
N ALA A 421 -9.98 7.81 -23.87
CA ALA A 421 -9.56 8.23 -22.55
C ALA A 421 -10.06 9.66 -22.29
N LYS A 422 -11.05 9.78 -21.42
CA LYS A 422 -11.65 11.05 -21.05
C LYS A 422 -11.53 11.27 -19.56
N VAL A 423 -11.18 12.49 -19.20
CA VAL A 423 -11.21 12.95 -17.81
C VAL A 423 -12.66 12.95 -17.34
N PRO A 424 -12.98 12.34 -16.19
CA PRO A 424 -14.35 12.32 -15.68
C PRO A 424 -14.88 13.73 -15.40
N VAL A 425 -16.13 14.00 -15.80
CA VAL A 425 -16.82 15.27 -15.54
C VAL A 425 -18.11 14.94 -14.76
N PRO A 426 -18.15 15.20 -13.44
CA PRO A 426 -19.29 14.86 -12.61
C PRO A 426 -20.46 15.83 -12.85
N GLY A 427 -21.68 15.35 -12.65
CA GLY A 427 -22.91 16.14 -12.85
C GLY A 427 -23.38 16.19 -14.31
N THR A 428 -24.34 17.08 -14.60
CA THR A 428 -24.89 17.30 -15.94
C THR A 428 -24.79 18.77 -16.31
N GLU A 429 -24.71 19.08 -17.60
CA GLU A 429 -24.92 20.45 -18.08
C GLU A 429 -26.32 20.92 -17.65
N GLY A 430 -26.40 22.11 -17.07
CA GLY A 430 -27.68 22.69 -16.62
C GLY A 430 -28.64 22.83 -17.80
N LYS A 431 -29.92 22.51 -17.58
CA LYS A 431 -30.98 22.71 -18.57
C LYS A 431 -31.31 24.19 -18.77
#